data_AF-A0A0N4W413-F1
#
_entry.id   AF-A0A0N4W413-F1
#
_cell.length_a   1.000
_cell.length_b   1.000
_cell.length_c   1.000
_cell.angle_alpha   90.00
_cell.angle_beta   90.00
_cell.angle_gamma   90.00
#
_symmetry.space_group_name_H-M   'P 1'
#
loop_
_entity.id
_entity.type
_entity.pdbx_description
1 polymer ?
#
loop_
_entity_poly.entity_id
_entity_poly.type
_entity_poly.pdbx_seq_one_letter_code
_entity_poly.pdbx_strand_id
1 'polypeptide(L)'
;MTKPGRRKLDKQTWLWTDHFRDKVREKKKQYHAFLIEKTADNWQRYQIAKEEAKKAVASDSAAHYAVLNKELESRVNRLAKTRKSKTQDM
;
A
#
# COMPACT_ATOMS: atom_id res chain seq x y z
N MET A 1 -12.86 -24.82 -10.09
CA MET A 1 -13.83 -23.83 -9.57
C MET A 1 -13.27 -23.20 -8.30
N THR A 2 -12.97 -21.90 -8.30
CA THR A 2 -12.47 -21.16 -7.13
C THR A 2 -13.63 -20.75 -6.21
N LYS A 3 -13.50 -21.00 -4.89
CA LYS A 3 -14.55 -20.79 -3.89
C LYS A 3 -15.11 -19.34 -3.89
N PRO A 4 -16.44 -19.14 -3.79
CA PRO A 4 -17.04 -17.82 -3.66
C PRO A 4 -16.75 -17.24 -2.27
N GLY A 5 -16.38 -15.96 -2.19
CA GLY A 5 -16.13 -15.25 -0.91
C GLY A 5 -14.70 -14.78 -0.68
N ARG A 6 -13.75 -15.08 -1.57
CA ARG A 6 -12.43 -14.45 -1.51
C ARG A 6 -12.55 -13.01 -1.99
N ARG A 7 -12.56 -12.04 -1.06
CA ARG A 7 -12.37 -10.62 -1.42
C ARG A 7 -11.08 -10.54 -2.23
N LYS A 8 -11.17 -10.20 -3.52
CA LYS A 8 -10.02 -9.63 -4.22
C LYS A 8 -9.75 -8.34 -3.46
N LEU A 9 -8.82 -8.37 -2.51
CA LEU A 9 -8.14 -7.14 -2.09
C LEU A 9 -7.72 -6.52 -3.42
N ASP A 10 -8.34 -5.40 -3.74
CA ASP A 10 -8.16 -4.77 -5.03
C ASP A 10 -6.69 -4.35 -5.08
N LYS A 11 -5.85 -5.22 -5.66
CA LYS A 11 -4.42 -4.97 -5.80
C LYS A 11 -4.19 -3.70 -6.63
N GLN A 12 -5.25 -3.23 -7.28
CA GLN A 12 -5.31 -2.03 -8.11
C GLN A 12 -5.20 -0.73 -7.29
N THR A 13 -5.66 -0.67 -6.03
CA THR A 13 -5.68 0.59 -5.24
C THR A 13 -4.29 1.23 -5.06
N TRP A 14 -3.25 0.39 -5.05
CA TRP A 14 -1.86 0.76 -4.78
C TRP A 14 -1.14 1.39 -5.96
N LEU A 15 -1.63 1.12 -7.17
CA LEU A 15 -0.97 1.50 -8.41
C LEU A 15 -1.25 2.96 -8.80
N TRP A 16 -1.95 3.76 -7.99
CA TRP A 16 -2.45 5.09 -8.37
C TRP A 16 -1.94 6.29 -7.57
N THR A 17 -1.25 6.14 -6.43
CA THR A 17 -0.66 7.30 -5.74
C THR A 17 0.47 7.88 -6.60
N ASP A 18 0.38 9.16 -6.95
CA ASP A 18 1.40 9.87 -7.75
C ASP A 18 2.78 9.74 -7.12
N HIS A 19 2.85 9.78 -5.79
CA HIS A 19 4.09 9.59 -5.04
C HIS A 19 4.75 8.23 -5.30
N PHE A 20 4.01 7.12 -5.19
CA PHE A 20 4.53 5.77 -5.46
C PHE A 20 4.96 5.63 -6.93
N ARG A 21 4.14 6.16 -7.86
CA ARG A 21 4.43 6.14 -9.30
C ARG A 21 5.72 6.88 -9.63
N ASP A 22 5.92 8.04 -9.04
CA ASP A 22 7.10 8.87 -9.25
C ASP A 22 8.36 8.16 -8.74
N LYS A 23 8.32 7.55 -7.55
CA LYS A 23 9.46 6.79 -7.00
C LYS A 23 9.78 5.54 -7.83
N VAL A 24 8.78 4.81 -8.31
CA VAL A 24 9.00 3.66 -9.21
C VAL A 24 9.55 4.10 -10.56
N ARG A 25 9.05 5.20 -11.12
CA ARG A 25 9.54 5.77 -12.38
C ARG A 25 11.00 6.20 -12.24
N GLU A 26 11.35 6.86 -11.14
CA GLU A 26 12.71 7.30 -10.88
C GLU A 26 13.67 6.11 -10.72
N LYS A 27 13.28 5.09 -9.95
CA LYS A 27 14.04 3.83 -9.86
C LYS A 27 14.31 3.22 -11.25
N LYS A 28 13.30 3.20 -12.14
CA LYS A 28 13.46 2.66 -13.50
C LYS A 28 14.40 3.52 -14.33
N LYS A 29 14.28 4.86 -14.27
CA LYS A 29 15.19 5.79 -14.97
C LYS A 29 16.64 5.55 -14.57
N GLN A 30 16.93 5.47 -13.27
CA GLN A 30 18.30 5.23 -12.79
C GLN A 30 18.83 3.85 -13.17
N TYR A 31 17.96 2.82 -13.20
CA TYR A 31 18.34 1.51 -13.69
C TYR A 31 18.71 1.54 -15.18
N HIS A 32 17.96 2.27 -16.00
CA HIS A 32 18.29 2.44 -17.43
C HIS A 32 19.59 3.23 -17.62
N ALA A 33 19.81 4.30 -16.85
CA ALA A 33 21.08 5.05 -16.88
C ALA A 33 22.28 4.14 -16.54
N PHE A 34 22.15 3.30 -15.50
CA PHE A 34 23.17 2.31 -15.15
C PHE A 34 23.40 1.26 -16.24
N LEU A 35 22.36 0.84 -16.97
CA LEU A 35 22.51 -0.11 -18.07
C LEU A 35 23.23 0.49 -19.28
N ILE A 36 23.03 1.79 -19.55
CA ILE A 36 23.72 2.54 -20.61
C ILE A 36 25.19 2.73 -20.21
N GLU A 37 25.44 3.18 -18.99
CA GLU A 37 26.77 3.50 -18.50
C GLU A 37 26.96 2.87 -17.10
N LYS A 38 27.75 1.80 -17.06
CA LYS A 38 27.95 0.95 -15.87
C LYS A 38 28.96 1.54 -14.87
N THR A 39 28.82 2.82 -14.55
CA THR A 39 29.66 3.50 -13.55
C THR A 39 29.21 3.21 -12.12
N ALA A 40 30.14 3.38 -11.17
CA ALA A 40 29.85 3.26 -9.75
C ALA A 40 28.83 4.31 -9.27
N ASP A 41 28.88 5.53 -9.83
CA ASP A 41 27.92 6.59 -9.53
C ASP A 41 26.50 6.21 -9.98
N ASN A 42 26.34 5.73 -11.22
CA ASN A 42 25.03 5.29 -11.72
C ASN A 42 24.49 4.10 -10.91
N TRP A 43 25.36 3.20 -10.47
CA TRP A 43 24.98 2.12 -9.56
C TRP A 43 24.48 2.63 -8.21
N GLN A 44 25.20 3.60 -7.61
CA GLN A 44 24.82 4.21 -6.34
C GLN A 44 23.48 4.94 -6.45
N ARG A 45 23.28 5.74 -7.51
CA ARG A 45 22.00 6.43 -7.78
C ARG A 45 20.84 5.44 -7.91
N TYR A 46 21.04 4.32 -8.61
CA TYR A 46 20.03 3.27 -8.71
C TYR A 46 19.70 2.66 -7.34
N GLN A 47 20.69 2.37 -6.49
CA GLN A 47 20.44 1.81 -5.16
C GLN A 47 19.63 2.77 -4.28
N ILE A 48 19.97 4.06 -4.29
CA ILE A 48 19.22 5.07 -3.56
C ILE A 48 17.76 5.11 -4.03
N ALA A 49 17.53 5.23 -5.34
CA ALA A 49 16.18 5.26 -5.90
C ALA A 49 15.40 3.96 -5.64
N LYS A 50 16.08 2.81 -5.62
CA LYS A 50 15.48 1.51 -5.28
C LYS A 50 15.02 1.46 -3.83
N GLU A 51 15.82 1.93 -2.89
CA GLU A 51 15.45 1.96 -1.48
C GLU A 51 14.33 2.97 -1.20
N GLU A 52 14.33 4.13 -1.88
CA GLU A 52 13.22 5.08 -1.80
C GLU A 52 11.90 4.48 -2.33
N ALA A 53 11.94 3.78 -3.46
CA ALA A 53 10.74 3.11 -3.99
C ALA A 53 10.21 2.04 -3.03
N LYS A 54 11.09 1.27 -2.37
CA LYS A 54 10.66 0.29 -1.36
C LYS A 54 10.03 0.96 -0.14
N LYS A 55 10.63 2.07 0.34
CA LYS A 55 10.07 2.85 1.46
C LYS A 55 8.69 3.41 1.13
N ALA A 56 8.52 3.94 -0.09
CA ALA A 56 7.22 4.42 -0.55
C ALA A 56 6.17 3.29 -0.56
N VAL A 57 6.51 2.09 -1.07
CA VAL A 57 5.62 0.92 -1.01
C VAL A 57 5.22 0.57 0.42
N ALA A 58 6.19 0.51 1.34
CA ALA A 58 5.91 0.17 2.73
C ALA A 58 5.04 1.23 3.43
N SER A 59 5.30 2.52 3.16
CA SER A 59 4.53 3.62 3.74
C SER A 59 3.09 3.64 3.24
N ASP A 60 2.89 3.57 1.92
CA ASP A 60 1.55 3.47 1.32
C ASP A 60 0.83 2.21 1.84
N SER A 61 1.58 1.15 2.14
CA SER A 61 1.03 -0.06 2.74
C SER A 61 0.49 0.12 4.12
N ALA A 62 1.31 0.68 4.99
CA ALA A 62 0.90 0.97 6.34
C ALA A 62 -0.32 1.91 6.33
N ALA A 63 -0.32 2.95 5.49
CA ALA A 63 -1.42 3.90 5.38
C ALA A 63 -2.73 3.23 4.94
N HIS A 64 -2.71 2.43 3.88
CA HIS A 64 -3.90 1.75 3.38
C HIS A 64 -4.50 0.80 4.43
N TYR A 65 -3.67 -0.05 5.05
CA TYR A 65 -4.18 -0.98 6.06
C TYR A 65 -4.64 -0.28 7.34
N ALA A 66 -4.01 0.83 7.72
CA ALA A 66 -4.48 1.65 8.84
C ALA A 66 -5.90 2.20 8.62
N VAL A 67 -6.20 2.66 7.39
CA VAL A 67 -7.55 3.14 7.02
C VAL A 67 -8.58 2.01 7.08
N LEU A 68 -8.29 0.88 6.44
CA LEU A 68 -9.21 -0.27 6.44
C LEU A 68 -9.46 -0.80 7.86
N ASN A 69 -8.43 -0.83 8.71
CA ASN A 69 -8.56 -1.30 10.08
C ASN A 69 -9.45 -0.36 10.90
N LYS A 70 -9.27 0.96 10.78
CA LYS A 70 -10.14 1.96 11.44
C LYS A 70 -11.61 1.84 11.02
N GLU A 71 -11.87 1.61 9.74
CA GLU A 71 -13.24 1.41 9.24
C GLU A 71 -13.86 0.13 9.82
N LEU A 72 -13.08 -0.96 9.86
CA LEU A 72 -13.51 -2.23 10.42
C LEU A 72 -13.82 -2.10 11.92
N GLU A 73 -12.93 -1.49 12.70
CA GLU A 73 -13.14 -1.22 14.12
C GLU A 73 -14.39 -0.38 14.35
N SER A 74 -14.59 0.67 13.56
CA SER A 74 -15.78 1.52 13.64
C SER A 74 -17.07 0.76 13.37
N ARG A 75 -17.07 -0.20 12.43
CA ARG A 75 -18.21 -1.08 12.14
C ARG A 75 -18.48 -2.05 13.29
N VAL A 76 -17.45 -2.69 13.82
CA VAL A 76 -17.57 -3.60 14.97
C VAL A 76 -18.12 -2.87 16.19
N ASN A 77 -17.62 -1.67 16.47
CA ASN A 77 -18.07 -0.83 17.58
C ASN A 77 -19.55 -0.44 17.44
N ARG A 78 -20.00 -0.04 16.24
CA ARG A 78 -21.41 0.26 15.97
C ARG A 78 -22.31 -0.97 16.22
N LEU A 79 -21.91 -2.13 15.71
CA LEU A 79 -22.66 -3.38 15.92
C LEU A 79 -22.76 -3.74 17.41
N ALA A 80 -21.65 -3.62 18.16
CA ALA A 80 -21.64 -3.87 19.59
C ALA A 80 -22.59 -2.93 20.35
N LYS A 81 -22.62 -1.63 20.01
CA LYS A 81 -23.54 -0.65 20.60
C LYS A 81 -25.00 -1.03 20.33
N THR A 82 -25.36 -1.33 19.09
CA THR A 82 -26.74 -1.72 18.74
C THR A 82 -27.22 -2.97 19.47
N ARG A 83 -26.32 -3.94 19.71
CA ARG A 83 -26.65 -5.14 20.48
C ARG A 83 -26.91 -4.82 21.95
N LYS A 84 -26.08 -3.99 22.58
CA LYS A 84 -26.25 -3.58 23.98
C LYS A 84 -27.57 -2.87 24.22
N SER A 85 -27.93 -1.89 23.37
CA SER A 85 -29.21 -1.20 23.49
C SER A 85 -30.40 -2.16 23.38
N LYS A 86 -30.39 -3.08 22.40
CA LYS A 86 -31.43 -4.11 22.27
C LYS A 86 -31.59 -5.02 23.48
N THR A 87 -30.52 -5.29 24.23
CA THR A 87 -30.55 -6.12 25.43
C THR A 87 -31.02 -5.34 26.67
N GLN A 88 -30.89 -4.01 26.67
CA GLN A 88 -31.35 -3.14 27.76
C GLN A 88 -32.83 -2.74 27.62
N ASP A 89 -33.35 -2.75 26.39
CA ASP A 89 -34.77 -2.45 26.09
C ASP A 89 -35.71 -3.68 26.22
N MET A 90 -35.19 -4.84 26.65
CA MET A 90 -35.96 -6.05 27.02
C MET A 90 -36.03 -6.20 28.53
#